data_AF-A0A5E5Q051-F1
#
_entry.id   AF-A0A5E5Q051-F1
#
_cell.length_a   1.000
_cell.length_b   1.000
_cell.length_c   1.000
_cell.angle_alpha   90.00
_cell.angle_beta   90.00
_cell.angle_gamma   90.00
#
_symmetry.space_group_name_H-M   'P 1'
#
loop_
_entity.id
_entity.type
_entity.pdbx_description
1 polymer ?
#
loop_
_entity_poly.entity_id
_entity_poly.type
_entity_poly.pdbx_seq_one_letter_code
_entity_poly.pdbx_strand_id
1 'polypeptide(L)'
;MLRVVVVNKIKATYANQDFVTPPLIEPELINGQKIFKFSINENQSEIFQGKQTKVLGYGNGMLGSTVRVDDTDNIGFEIINNLKVNTTTHFHGLHLPAKVDGGPYQIIPPRKTWKPQWKINQLASTQWYHPHLEGYTGHQVYHGMAGFFIIDDKVSKKLPIPKDYGVDDFPVVVQDRRFDKDGQLLYLNRGDYDLSGGMKG
;
A
#
# COMPACT_ATOMS: atom_id res chain seq x y z
N MET A 1 8.57 25.11 -0.35
CA MET A 1 9.87 24.42 -0.48
C MET A 1 10.29 23.99 0.92
N LEU A 2 10.01 22.74 1.27
CA LEU A 2 10.70 21.88 2.25
C LEU A 2 9.88 20.59 2.29
N ARG A 3 10.41 19.47 1.79
CA ARG A 3 9.92 18.13 2.13
C ARG A 3 11.00 17.53 3.01
N VAL A 4 10.79 17.57 4.32
CA VAL A 4 11.58 16.75 5.24
C VAL A 4 10.91 15.38 5.23
N VAL A 5 11.46 14.44 4.47
CA VAL A 5 11.15 13.02 4.64
C VAL A 5 12.15 12.52 5.67
N VAL A 6 11.74 12.44 6.93
CA VAL A 6 12.50 11.69 7.93
C VAL A 6 12.25 10.22 7.64
N VAL A 7 13.14 9.60 6.88
CA VAL A 7 13.21 8.13 6.85
C VAL A 7 14.07 7.73 8.03
N ASN A 8 13.45 7.26 9.11
CA ASN A 8 14.20 6.60 10.18
C ASN A 8 14.75 5.29 9.60
N LYS A 9 16.08 5.27 9.46
CA LYS A 9 16.85 4.15 8.93
C LYS A 9 17.40 3.36 10.12
N ILE A 10 16.98 2.11 10.27
CA ILE A 10 17.57 1.20 11.25
C ILE A 10 18.50 0.26 10.51
N LYS A 11 19.77 0.24 10.94
CA LYS A 11 20.79 -0.64 10.38
C LYS A 11 20.90 -1.90 11.23
N ALA A 12 20.55 -3.06 10.68
CA ALA A 12 20.84 -4.34 11.32
C ALA A 12 22.30 -4.74 11.04
N THR A 13 22.98 -5.33 12.03
CA THR A 13 24.39 -5.78 11.94
C THR A 13 24.64 -6.82 10.85
N TYR A 14 23.60 -7.51 10.37
CA TYR A 14 23.67 -8.54 9.33
C TYR A 14 22.97 -8.14 8.03
N ALA A 15 22.46 -6.91 7.92
CA ALA A 15 21.76 -6.43 6.74
C ALA A 15 22.62 -5.43 5.97
N ASN A 16 22.67 -5.59 4.65
CA ASN A 16 23.38 -4.69 3.74
C ASN A 16 22.53 -3.47 3.33
N GLN A 17 21.31 -3.35 3.85
CA GLN A 17 20.40 -2.23 3.61
C GLN A 17 19.73 -1.82 4.92
N ASP A 18 19.48 -0.53 5.07
CA ASP A 18 18.73 0.00 6.20
C ASP A 18 17.26 -0.36 6.05
N PHE A 19 16.60 -0.66 7.17
CA PHE A 19 15.14 -0.74 7.19
C PHE A 19 14.55 0.62 6.85
N VAL A 20 13.60 0.63 5.92
CA VAL A 20 12.90 1.84 5.48
C VAL A 20 11.47 1.76 5.96
N THR A 21 11.10 2.67 6.86
CA THR A 21 9.71 2.83 7.27
C THR A 21 8.91 3.50 6.13
N PRO A 22 7.80 2.91 5.65
CA PRO A 22 6.91 3.57 4.71
C PRO A 22 6.43 4.91 5.29
N PRO A 23 6.49 6.03 4.56
CA PRO A 23 6.07 7.31 5.09
C PRO A 23 4.55 7.33 5.31
N LEU A 24 4.08 8.14 6.26
CA LEU A 24 2.66 8.42 6.41
C LEU A 24 2.16 9.28 5.23
N ILE A 25 0.92 9.06 4.80
CA ILE A 25 0.22 9.94 3.87
C ILE A 25 -0.44 11.05 4.67
N GLU A 26 0.01 12.28 4.47
CA GLU A 26 -0.66 13.46 5.04
C GLU A 26 -1.93 13.77 4.25
N PRO A 27 -3.13 13.74 4.87
CA PRO A 27 -4.37 14.06 4.18
C PRO A 27 -4.55 15.57 4.04
N GLU A 28 -5.30 15.97 3.01
CA GLU A 28 -5.88 17.31 2.92
C GLU A 28 -7.17 17.37 3.74
N LEU A 29 -7.31 18.34 4.64
CA LEU A 29 -8.54 18.52 5.41
C LEU A 29 -9.50 19.44 4.64
N ILE A 30 -10.61 18.90 4.14
CA ILE A 30 -11.65 19.65 3.42
C ILE A 30 -12.96 19.52 4.18
N ASN A 31 -13.47 20.63 4.72
CA ASN A 31 -14.74 20.67 5.48
C ASN A 31 -14.84 19.60 6.59
N GLY A 32 -13.73 19.32 7.28
CA GLY A 32 -13.67 18.31 8.35
C GLY A 32 -13.50 16.86 7.86
N GLN A 33 -13.38 16.62 6.55
CA GLN A 33 -13.06 15.32 5.97
C GLN A 33 -11.57 15.23 5.63
N LYS A 34 -10.90 14.13 5.99
CA LYS A 34 -9.50 13.85 5.61
C LYS A 34 -9.46 13.19 4.23
N ILE A 35 -8.86 13.88 3.25
CA ILE A 35 -8.73 13.39 1.88
C ILE A 35 -7.29 12.94 1.60
N PHE A 36 -7.11 11.65 1.40
CA PHE A 36 -5.82 11.04 1.06
C PHE A 36 -5.66 10.97 -0.46
N LYS A 37 -4.50 11.37 -0.97
CA LYS A 37 -4.24 11.40 -2.43
C LYS A 37 -2.99 10.59 -2.74
N PHE A 38 -3.12 9.60 -3.62
CA PHE A 38 -1.98 8.86 -4.14
C PHE A 38 -2.25 8.31 -5.53
N SER A 39 -1.18 8.01 -6.25
CA SER A 39 -1.21 7.46 -7.60
C SER A 39 -0.75 6.02 -7.61
N ILE A 40 -1.23 5.23 -8.57
CA ILE A 40 -0.72 3.90 -8.86
C ILE A 40 0.18 4.04 -10.09
N ASN A 41 1.45 3.66 -9.97
CA ASN A 41 2.45 3.88 -11.01
C ASN A 41 3.27 2.63 -11.34
N GLU A 42 3.76 2.57 -12.57
CA GLU A 42 4.93 1.78 -12.93
C GLU A 42 6.18 2.53 -12.45
N ASN A 43 7.05 1.85 -11.72
CA ASN A 43 8.22 2.44 -11.07
C ASN A 43 9.47 1.58 -11.31
N GLN A 44 10.61 2.12 -10.87
CA GLN A 44 11.82 1.34 -10.66
C GLN A 44 12.23 1.41 -9.20
N SER A 45 12.81 0.35 -8.67
CA SER A 45 13.38 0.30 -7.33
C SER A 45 14.66 -0.52 -7.31
N GLU A 46 15.64 -0.06 -6.54
CA GLU A 46 16.93 -0.73 -6.39
C GLU A 46 16.83 -1.76 -5.26
N ILE A 47 16.36 -2.97 -5.60
CA ILE A 47 16.24 -4.07 -4.63
C ILE A 47 17.62 -4.68 -4.36
N PHE A 48 18.41 -4.88 -5.42
CA PHE A 48 19.81 -5.28 -5.33
C PHE A 48 20.70 -4.10 -5.71
N GLN A 49 21.80 -3.93 -4.99
CA GLN A 49 22.75 -2.85 -5.23
C GLN A 49 23.18 -2.80 -6.71
N GLY A 50 23.01 -1.62 -7.33
CA GLY A 50 23.34 -1.35 -8.72
C GLY A 50 22.35 -1.91 -9.75
N LYS A 51 21.22 -2.51 -9.35
CA LYS A 51 20.22 -3.07 -10.27
C LYS A 51 18.86 -2.41 -10.10
N GLN A 52 18.34 -1.85 -11.19
CA GLN A 52 17.00 -1.28 -11.24
C GLN A 52 15.96 -2.36 -11.56
N THR A 53 15.11 -2.67 -10.59
CA THR A 53 13.99 -3.61 -10.76
C THR A 53 12.72 -2.86 -11.15
N LYS A 54 12.02 -3.31 -12.19
CA LYS A 54 10.68 -2.80 -12.52
C LYS A 54 9.68 -3.28 -11.48
N VAL A 55 8.90 -2.34 -10.95
CA VAL A 55 7.91 -2.59 -9.89
C VAL A 55 6.64 -1.81 -10.15
N LEU A 56 5.56 -2.19 -9.46
CA LEU A 56 4.33 -1.43 -9.34
C LEU A 56 4.23 -0.92 -7.89
N GLY A 57 3.64 0.27 -7.70
CA GLY A 57 3.48 0.81 -6.36
C GLY A 57 2.39 1.87 -6.25
N TYR A 58 2.01 2.13 -5.00
CA TYR A 58 1.13 3.24 -4.64
C TYR A 58 2.00 4.45 -4.29
N GLY A 59 2.25 5.29 -5.29
CA GLY A 59 3.20 6.39 -5.26
C GLY A 59 4.48 6.01 -5.99
N ASN A 60 5.62 6.38 -5.43
CA ASN A 60 6.93 6.16 -6.03
C ASN A 60 7.56 4.86 -5.50
N GLY A 61 8.21 4.12 -6.38
CA GLY A 61 8.88 2.86 -6.02
C GLY A 61 7.94 1.69 -5.80
N MET A 62 8.42 0.71 -5.03
CA MET A 62 7.68 -0.47 -4.59
C MET A 62 6.91 -0.16 -3.30
N LEU A 63 5.79 -0.86 -3.06
CA LEU A 63 4.88 -0.64 -1.93
C LEU A 63 4.16 0.72 -2.00
N GLY A 64 3.47 1.05 -0.91
CA GLY A 64 2.73 2.28 -0.71
C GLY A 64 3.03 2.90 0.63
N SER A 65 2.82 4.21 0.70
CA SER A 65 2.80 4.96 1.95
C SER A 65 1.68 4.48 2.88
N THR A 66 1.83 4.69 4.18
CA THR A 66 0.88 4.25 5.19
C THR A 66 -0.23 5.28 5.37
N VAL A 67 -1.49 4.84 5.34
CA VAL A 67 -2.64 5.64 5.80
C VAL A 67 -2.78 5.42 7.30
N ARG A 68 -2.89 6.49 8.09
CA ARG A 68 -3.15 6.39 9.54
C ARG A 68 -4.28 7.35 9.92
N VAL A 69 -5.33 6.83 10.55
CA VAL A 69 -6.57 7.55 10.86
C VAL A 69 -7.07 7.23 12.26
N ASP A 70 -7.99 8.05 12.75
CA ASP A 70 -8.74 7.79 13.97
C ASP A 70 -10.06 7.08 13.68
N ASP A 71 -10.52 6.28 14.64
CA ASP A 71 -11.76 5.50 14.65
C ASP A 71 -13.05 6.30 14.35
N THR A 72 -12.98 7.63 14.41
CA THR A 72 -14.12 8.54 14.19
C THR A 72 -13.97 9.42 12.95
N ASP A 73 -12.87 9.30 12.21
CA ASP A 73 -12.60 10.13 11.04
C ASP A 73 -13.63 9.92 9.92
N ASN A 74 -14.03 11.02 9.29
CA ASN A 74 -14.64 10.99 7.96
C ASN A 74 -13.52 11.11 6.93
N ILE A 75 -13.39 10.11 6.05
CA ILE A 75 -12.27 10.04 5.12
C ILE A 75 -12.73 9.93 3.67
N GLY A 76 -11.84 10.30 2.77
CA GLY A 76 -11.98 10.10 1.34
C GLY A 76 -10.63 9.89 0.69
N PHE A 77 -10.66 9.37 -0.53
CA PHE A 77 -9.45 9.16 -1.33
C PHE A 77 -9.58 9.80 -2.70
N GLU A 78 -8.44 10.14 -3.30
CA GLU A 78 -8.30 10.34 -4.74
C GLU A 78 -7.17 9.44 -5.24
N ILE A 79 -7.56 8.30 -5.82
CA ILE A 79 -6.63 7.27 -6.29
C ILE A 79 -6.59 7.32 -7.81
N ILE A 80 -5.48 7.81 -8.37
CA ILE A 80 -5.30 7.86 -9.83
C ILE A 80 -4.53 6.64 -10.33
N ASN A 81 -5.11 5.91 -11.28
CA ASN A 81 -4.42 4.83 -11.96
C ASN A 81 -3.59 5.40 -13.13
N ASN A 82 -2.27 5.47 -12.98
CA ASN A 82 -1.37 5.88 -14.06
C ASN A 82 -0.83 4.70 -14.88
N LEU A 83 -1.19 3.46 -14.55
CA LEU A 83 -0.87 2.27 -15.35
C LEU A 83 -1.57 2.33 -16.71
N LYS A 84 -1.09 1.49 -17.62
CA LYS A 84 -1.73 1.25 -18.93
C LYS A 84 -2.85 0.21 -18.87
N VAL A 85 -3.04 -0.44 -17.73
CA VAL A 85 -4.02 -1.51 -17.51
C VAL A 85 -4.99 -1.15 -16.37
N ASN A 86 -6.11 -1.85 -16.31
CA ASN A 86 -7.04 -1.75 -15.19
C ASN A 86 -6.37 -2.17 -13.87
N THR A 87 -6.90 -1.67 -12.76
CA THR A 87 -6.56 -2.10 -11.40
C THR A 87 -7.75 -1.85 -10.47
N THR A 88 -7.65 -2.26 -9.22
CA THR A 88 -8.55 -1.87 -8.12
C THR A 88 -7.70 -1.52 -6.89
N THR A 89 -8.32 -0.97 -5.85
CA THR A 89 -7.68 -0.82 -4.53
C THR A 89 -8.65 -1.27 -3.47
N HIS A 90 -8.52 -2.50 -3.02
CA HIS A 90 -9.28 -3.06 -1.91
C HIS A 90 -8.69 -2.64 -0.57
N PHE A 91 -9.53 -2.22 0.36
CA PHE A 91 -9.14 -1.87 1.73
C PHE A 91 -9.40 -3.08 2.64
N HIS A 92 -8.43 -3.98 2.72
CA HIS A 92 -8.55 -5.25 3.41
C HIS A 92 -8.75 -5.06 4.91
N GLY A 93 -9.82 -5.66 5.45
CA GLY A 93 -10.17 -5.64 6.87
C GLY A 93 -10.86 -4.35 7.34
N LEU A 94 -11.22 -3.47 6.41
CA LEU A 94 -12.01 -2.27 6.71
C LEU A 94 -13.52 -2.56 6.69
N HIS A 95 -14.24 -2.01 7.65
CA HIS A 95 -15.70 -1.99 7.70
C HIS A 95 -16.20 -0.78 6.92
N LEU A 96 -16.63 -1.01 5.68
CA LEU A 96 -17.07 0.03 4.76
C LEU A 96 -18.25 -0.43 3.89
N PRO A 97 -18.96 0.47 3.20
CA PRO A 97 -20.00 0.08 2.26
C PRO A 97 -19.42 -0.65 1.04
N ALA A 98 -20.09 -1.71 0.58
CA ALA A 98 -19.66 -2.49 -0.59
C ALA A 98 -19.33 -1.64 -1.84
N LYS A 99 -20.05 -0.53 -2.05
CA LYS A 99 -19.82 0.40 -3.18
C LYS A 99 -18.49 1.16 -3.14
N VAL A 100 -17.71 1.05 -2.07
CA VAL A 100 -16.37 1.65 -1.92
C VAL A 100 -15.31 0.65 -1.43
N ASP A 101 -15.61 -0.66 -1.52
CA ASP A 101 -14.72 -1.72 -1.03
C ASP A 101 -13.42 -1.91 -1.82
N GLY A 102 -13.47 -1.67 -3.12
CA GLY A 102 -12.35 -1.89 -4.03
C GLY A 102 -12.18 -3.34 -4.49
N GLY A 103 -13.20 -4.18 -4.30
CA GLY A 103 -13.25 -5.54 -4.80
C GLY A 103 -13.16 -5.64 -6.34
N PRO A 104 -13.20 -6.86 -6.91
CA PRO A 104 -12.86 -7.13 -8.31
C PRO A 104 -13.56 -6.30 -9.37
N TYR A 105 -14.80 -5.87 -9.10
CA TYR A 105 -15.65 -5.15 -10.05
C TYR A 105 -15.59 -3.63 -9.89
N GLN A 106 -14.86 -3.11 -8.90
CA GLN A 106 -14.68 -1.67 -8.67
C GLN A 106 -13.43 -1.17 -9.37
N ILE A 107 -13.44 -1.31 -10.69
CA ILE A 107 -12.31 -1.04 -11.56
C ILE A 107 -11.95 0.45 -11.56
N ILE A 108 -10.65 0.73 -11.48
CA ILE A 108 -10.05 2.03 -11.77
C ILE A 108 -9.39 1.93 -13.16
N PRO A 109 -10.02 2.44 -14.24
CA PRO A 109 -9.44 2.35 -15.58
C PRO A 109 -8.15 3.17 -15.71
N PRO A 110 -7.30 2.89 -16.72
CA PRO A 110 -6.13 3.69 -17.03
C PRO A 110 -6.44 5.18 -17.11
N ARG A 111 -5.61 5.98 -16.46
CA ARG A 111 -5.68 7.46 -16.42
C ARG A 111 -6.98 7.99 -15.82
N LYS A 112 -7.68 7.18 -15.03
CA LYS A 112 -8.87 7.60 -14.27
C LYS A 112 -8.57 7.65 -12.78
N THR A 113 -9.36 8.47 -12.09
CA THR A 113 -9.31 8.65 -10.64
C THR A 113 -10.54 8.04 -10.02
N TRP A 114 -10.35 7.18 -9.03
CA TRP A 114 -11.42 6.67 -8.17
C TRP A 114 -11.44 7.46 -6.86
N LYS A 115 -12.65 7.83 -6.41
CA LYS A 115 -12.86 8.70 -5.25
C LYS A 115 -13.79 8.08 -4.20
N PRO A 116 -13.37 6.99 -3.51
CA PRO A 116 -14.16 6.41 -2.43
C PRO A 116 -14.13 7.31 -1.19
N GLN A 117 -15.21 7.29 -0.43
CA GLN A 117 -15.34 7.99 0.84
C GLN A 117 -16.24 7.23 1.80
N TRP A 118 -15.89 7.25 3.08
CA TRP A 118 -16.66 6.65 4.15
C TRP A 118 -16.23 7.21 5.51
N LYS A 119 -17.03 6.92 6.53
CA LYS A 119 -16.69 7.20 7.92
C LYS A 119 -16.11 5.94 8.56
N ILE A 120 -15.00 6.09 9.28
CA ILE A 120 -14.43 5.00 10.06
C ILE A 120 -15.38 4.63 11.20
N ASN A 121 -15.55 3.33 11.41
CA ASN A 121 -16.44 2.77 12.44
C ASN A 121 -15.95 1.38 12.88
N GLN A 122 -14.67 1.28 13.22
CA GLN A 122 -14.07 0.07 13.77
C GLN A 122 -12.94 0.44 14.75
N LEU A 123 -12.62 -0.50 15.64
CA LEU A 123 -11.59 -0.31 16.68
C LEU A 123 -10.17 -0.22 16.08
N ALA A 124 -9.24 0.24 16.93
CA ALA A 124 -7.84 0.31 16.57
C ALA A 124 -7.33 -1.02 16.02
N SER A 125 -6.69 -0.97 14.85
CA SER A 125 -6.24 -2.16 14.14
C SER A 125 -5.24 -1.82 13.04
N THR A 126 -4.38 -2.78 12.72
CA THR A 126 -3.52 -2.75 11.54
C THR A 126 -4.22 -3.44 10.38
N GLN A 127 -4.52 -2.65 9.36
CA GLN A 127 -5.14 -3.06 8.11
C GLN A 127 -4.19 -2.73 6.96
N TRP A 128 -4.62 -2.99 5.73
CA TRP A 128 -3.80 -2.77 4.55
C TRP A 128 -4.67 -2.59 3.31
N TYR A 129 -4.07 -2.07 2.26
CA TYR A 129 -4.74 -1.91 0.98
C TYR A 129 -3.91 -2.51 -0.16
N HIS A 130 -4.58 -3.15 -1.10
CA HIS A 130 -3.95 -3.85 -2.21
C HIS A 130 -4.92 -4.01 -3.40
N PRO A 131 -4.46 -4.32 -4.62
CA PRO A 131 -5.33 -4.65 -5.73
C PRO A 131 -6.12 -5.92 -5.49
N HIS A 132 -7.33 -5.97 -6.03
CA HIS A 132 -8.21 -7.13 -6.00
C HIS A 132 -8.84 -7.40 -7.38
N LEU A 133 -8.16 -6.97 -8.45
CA LEU A 133 -8.64 -7.08 -9.83
C LEU A 133 -8.69 -8.55 -10.31
N GLU A 134 -9.89 -9.05 -10.62
CA GLU A 134 -10.23 -9.48 -11.99
C GLU A 134 -9.14 -10.08 -12.92
N GLY A 135 -8.46 -11.20 -12.65
CA GLY A 135 -7.38 -11.75 -13.51
C GLY A 135 -5.95 -11.52 -12.99
N TYR A 136 -5.75 -10.51 -12.15
CA TYR A 136 -4.46 -9.82 -12.07
C TYR A 136 -4.03 -9.45 -10.65
N THR A 137 -4.77 -9.87 -9.62
CA THR A 137 -4.46 -9.57 -8.21
C THR A 137 -3.06 -10.04 -7.83
N GLY A 138 -2.75 -11.33 -8.03
CA GLY A 138 -1.44 -11.89 -7.73
C GLY A 138 -0.32 -11.15 -8.45
N HIS A 139 -0.49 -10.86 -9.75
CA HIS A 139 0.51 -10.14 -10.54
C HIS A 139 0.77 -8.74 -9.98
N GLN A 140 -0.26 -7.96 -9.68
CA GLN A 140 -0.10 -6.58 -9.23
C GLN A 140 0.48 -6.50 -7.82
N VAL A 141 0.03 -7.36 -6.90
CA VAL A 141 0.60 -7.48 -5.54
C VAL A 141 2.05 -7.94 -5.60
N TYR A 142 2.32 -9.00 -6.39
CA TYR A 142 3.68 -9.52 -6.58
C TYR A 142 4.60 -8.52 -7.25
N HIS A 143 4.11 -7.49 -7.95
CA HIS A 143 4.97 -6.41 -8.46
C HIS A 143 5.19 -5.27 -7.47
N GLY A 144 4.50 -5.29 -6.32
CA GLY A 144 4.78 -4.36 -5.22
C GLY A 144 3.57 -3.58 -4.71
N MET A 145 2.38 -3.75 -5.29
CA MET A 145 1.21 -2.97 -4.85
C MET A 145 0.64 -3.49 -3.53
N ALA A 146 1.07 -2.89 -2.42
CA ALA A 146 0.47 -3.03 -1.10
C ALA A 146 0.86 -1.83 -0.24
N GLY A 147 0.02 -1.41 0.70
CA GLY A 147 0.36 -0.41 1.70
C GLY A 147 -0.44 -0.59 2.99
N PHE A 148 0.06 -0.04 4.09
CA PHE A 148 -0.60 -0.15 5.39
C PHE A 148 -1.74 0.85 5.54
N PHE A 149 -2.76 0.44 6.29
CA PHE A 149 -3.85 1.28 6.77
C PHE A 149 -3.98 1.06 8.27
N ILE A 150 -3.64 2.03 9.09
CA ILE A 150 -3.64 1.92 10.55
C ILE A 150 -4.79 2.75 11.10
N ILE A 151 -5.56 2.14 12.00
CA ILE A 151 -6.60 2.83 12.76
C ILE A 151 -6.13 2.93 14.21
N ASP A 152 -6.13 4.15 14.74
CA ASP A 152 -6.01 4.40 16.18
C ASP A 152 -7.38 4.70 16.79
N ASP A 153 -7.51 4.50 18.10
CA ASP A 153 -8.70 4.88 18.85
C ASP A 153 -8.30 5.51 20.19
N LYS A 154 -9.30 5.98 20.95
CA LYS A 154 -9.07 6.59 22.26
C LYS A 154 -8.45 5.65 23.29
N VAL A 155 -8.62 4.33 23.14
CA VAL A 155 -8.08 3.32 24.04
C VAL A 155 -6.61 3.07 23.69
N SER A 156 -6.31 2.77 22.42
CA SER A 156 -4.95 2.47 21.95
C SER A 156 -3.97 3.60 22.27
N LYS A 157 -4.39 4.87 22.08
CA LYS A 157 -3.57 6.05 22.38
C LYS A 157 -3.18 6.18 23.86
N LYS A 158 -4.02 5.65 24.77
CA LYS A 158 -3.79 5.70 26.23
C LYS A 158 -2.94 4.54 26.74
N LEU A 159 -2.76 3.47 25.97
CA LEU A 159 -1.96 2.33 26.38
C LEU A 159 -0.48 2.75 26.50
N PRO A 160 0.25 2.23 27.51
CA PRO A 160 1.68 2.48 27.68
C PRO A 160 2.52 1.55 26.78
N ILE A 161 2.22 1.55 25.48
CA ILE A 161 2.93 0.80 24.44
C ILE A 161 3.72 1.77 23.53
N PRO A 162 4.77 1.29 22.83
CA PRO A 162 5.40 2.01 21.73
C PRO A 162 4.37 2.56 20.75
N LYS A 163 4.53 3.82 20.33
CA LYS A 163 3.51 4.52 19.52
C LYS A 163 4.07 5.60 18.59
N ASP A 164 5.37 5.83 18.63
CA ASP A 164 6.06 6.79 17.79
C ASP A 164 6.41 6.11 16.47
N TYR A 165 5.58 6.37 15.45
CA TYR A 165 5.67 5.73 14.14
C TYR A 165 7.05 5.91 13.51
N GLY A 166 7.68 4.79 13.15
CA GLY A 166 9.04 4.74 12.61
C GLY A 166 10.14 5.00 13.63
N VAL A 167 9.84 5.19 14.92
CA VAL A 167 10.83 5.33 16.00
C VAL A 167 10.79 4.12 16.92
N ASP A 168 9.61 3.74 17.38
CA ASP A 168 9.39 2.54 18.20
C ASP A 168 8.13 1.75 17.79
N ASP A 169 7.32 2.29 16.87
CA ASP A 169 6.18 1.64 16.20
C ASP A 169 6.51 1.44 14.71
N PHE A 170 6.84 0.21 14.31
CA PHE A 170 7.33 -0.11 12.96
C PHE A 170 6.36 -1.01 12.18
N PRO A 171 5.83 -0.55 11.04
CA PRO A 171 5.11 -1.43 10.13
C PRO A 171 6.10 -2.31 9.35
N VAL A 172 6.00 -3.63 9.52
CA VAL A 172 6.86 -4.60 8.85
C VAL A 172 6.04 -5.41 7.86
N VAL A 173 6.37 -5.28 6.57
CA VAL A 173 5.82 -6.12 5.50
C VAL A 173 6.83 -7.20 5.12
N VAL A 174 6.40 -8.45 5.09
CA VAL A 174 7.22 -9.60 4.68
C VAL A 174 6.64 -10.15 3.40
N GLN A 175 7.48 -10.25 2.36
CA GLN A 175 7.10 -10.78 1.05
C GLN A 175 8.24 -11.65 0.51
N ASP A 176 7.89 -12.75 -0.15
CA ASP A 176 8.82 -13.59 -0.90
C ASP A 176 8.74 -13.29 -2.40
N ARG A 177 9.90 -13.29 -3.07
CA ARG A 177 10.03 -12.96 -4.49
C ARG A 177 11.18 -13.74 -5.11
N ARG A 178 11.01 -14.08 -6.39
CA ARG A 178 12.06 -14.62 -7.26
C ARG A 178 12.54 -13.54 -8.23
N PHE A 179 13.83 -13.56 -8.52
CA PHE A 179 14.47 -12.61 -9.41
C PHE A 179 15.30 -13.32 -10.47
N ASP A 180 15.35 -12.75 -11.67
CA ASP A 180 16.29 -13.20 -12.69
C ASP A 180 17.72 -12.67 -12.44
N LYS A 181 18.65 -13.07 -13.32
CA LYS A 181 20.06 -12.63 -13.24
C LYS A 181 20.22 -11.10 -13.35
N ASP A 182 19.27 -10.41 -13.97
CA ASP A 182 19.28 -8.96 -14.19
C ASP A 182 18.51 -8.21 -13.09
N GLY A 183 18.06 -8.93 -12.04
CA GLY A 183 17.37 -8.37 -10.89
C GLY A 183 15.90 -8.03 -11.16
N GLN A 184 15.30 -8.55 -12.23
CA GLN A 184 13.87 -8.35 -12.49
C GLN A 184 13.01 -9.38 -11.78
N LEU A 185 11.78 -9.00 -11.43
CA LEU A 185 10.82 -9.87 -10.78
C LEU A 185 10.36 -10.99 -11.74
N LEU A 186 10.36 -12.22 -11.24
CA LEU A 186 9.84 -13.40 -11.94
C LEU A 186 8.49 -13.79 -11.34
N TYR A 187 7.40 -13.28 -11.91
CA TYR A 187 6.03 -13.66 -11.51
C TYR A 187 5.58 -14.90 -12.31
N LEU A 188 5.48 -16.05 -11.64
CA LEU A 188 5.14 -17.37 -12.20
C LEU A 188 6.09 -17.83 -13.34
N ASN A 189 6.57 -19.07 -13.31
CA ASN A 189 7.24 -19.68 -14.47
C ASN A 189 6.21 -20.07 -15.53
N ARG A 190 6.66 -20.31 -16.78
CA ARG A 190 5.85 -21.07 -17.75
C ARG A 190 5.48 -22.42 -17.13
N GLY A 191 4.20 -22.58 -16.76
CA GLY A 191 3.66 -23.80 -16.14
C GLY A 191 3.37 -23.71 -14.64
N ASP A 192 3.69 -22.60 -13.96
CA ASP A 192 3.26 -22.39 -12.57
C ASP A 192 1.78 -21.95 -12.56
N TYR A 193 0.98 -22.60 -11.73
CA TYR A 193 -0.40 -22.19 -11.46
C TYR A 193 -0.43 -21.18 -10.32
N ASP A 194 -1.20 -20.10 -10.46
CA ASP A 194 -1.60 -19.29 -9.32
C ASP A 194 -2.61 -20.09 -8.47
N LEU A 195 -2.08 -20.83 -7.50
CA LEU A 195 -2.87 -21.67 -6.60
C LEU A 195 -3.73 -20.86 -5.62
N SER A 196 -3.61 -19.53 -5.60
CA SER A 196 -4.36 -18.65 -4.70
C SER A 196 -5.82 -18.38 -5.12
N GLY A 197 -6.30 -19.04 -6.19
CA GLY A 197 -7.74 -19.17 -6.42
C GLY A 197 -8.44 -17.92 -6.97
N GLY A 198 -7.72 -17.01 -7.61
CA GLY A 198 -8.30 -15.97 -8.43
C GLY A 198 -7.20 -15.18 -9.11
N MET A 199 -6.89 -15.36 -10.39
CA MET A 199 -7.78 -15.43 -11.54
C MET A 199 -6.89 -15.73 -12.78
N LYS A 200 -7.48 -16.28 -13.85
CA LYS A 200 -6.84 -16.86 -15.06
C LYS A 200 -5.88 -15.87 -15.78
N GLY A 201 -4.77 -16.28 -16.42
CA GLY A 201 -4.52 -17.48 -17.23
C GLY A 201 -4.28 -17.05 -18.67
#